data_AF-A0AA39NWB8-F1
#
_entry.id   AF-A0AA39NWB8-F1
#
_cell.length_a   1.000
_cell.length_b   1.000
_cell.length_c   1.000
_cell.angle_alpha   90.00
_cell.angle_beta   90.00
_cell.angle_gamma   90.00
#
_symmetry.space_group_name_H-M   'P 1'
#
loop_
_entity.id
_entity.type
_entity.pdbx_description
1 polymer ?
#
loop_
_entity_poly.entity_id
_entity_poly.type
_entity_poly.pdbx_seq_one_letter_code
_entity_poly.pdbx_strand_id
1 'polypeptide(L)'
;MYTDESFRIKTTRKYGKTERRIVKDHRTPSQVNVKEREGYKMPVVNPGTSGEIEGQPVGTRYVYRALLLEAGMHGSIRRGIYSFGGIARSVVLSDGYEEFNKDKGNKIRLCSEGGRSKDGKMQVKDQEYTCGNKALQNAMRSGEPIRVIRGYKLNSKYAPRNGFRYDGLYIVIGCYEIRDGNGYRIILFKLERLPGQLPIGTCGAFWFYPEAEASSSMPSHTLPLGRQQISMN
;
A
#
# COMPACT_ATOMS: atom_id res chain seq x y z
N MET A 1 22.40 12.00 -13.66
CA MET A 1 23.00 11.48 -14.90
C MET A 1 21.89 10.90 -15.76
N TYR A 2 21.81 11.34 -17.03
CA TYR A 2 20.90 10.96 -18.12
C TYR A 2 19.43 10.63 -17.80
N THR A 3 18.53 11.57 -18.11
CA THR A 3 17.11 11.27 -18.30
C THR A 3 16.94 10.73 -19.71
N ASP A 4 16.57 9.45 -19.84
CA ASP A 4 16.18 8.85 -21.11
C ASP A 4 14.82 9.46 -21.53
N GLU A 5 14.84 10.52 -22.32
CA GLU A 5 13.62 11.14 -22.84
C GLU A 5 13.06 10.25 -23.96
N SER A 6 11.96 9.54 -23.68
CA SER A 6 11.27 8.75 -24.69
C SER A 6 10.26 9.58 -25.49
N PHE A 7 10.28 9.41 -26.81
CA PHE A 7 9.42 10.12 -27.76
C PHE A 7 8.56 9.13 -28.54
N ARG A 8 7.34 9.53 -28.92
CA ARG A 8 6.44 8.73 -29.77
C ARG A 8 5.92 9.53 -30.96
N ILE A 9 5.61 8.85 -32.05
CA ILE A 9 5.04 9.47 -33.25
C ILE A 9 3.53 9.54 -33.11
N LYS A 10 2.96 10.75 -33.14
CA LYS A 10 1.53 10.99 -33.22
C LYS A 10 1.16 11.36 -34.65
N THR A 11 0.30 10.55 -35.25
CA THR A 11 -0.26 10.79 -36.58
C THR A 11 -1.62 11.46 -36.44
N THR A 12 -1.83 12.58 -37.11
CA THR A 12 -3.13 13.27 -37.19
C THR A 12 -3.51 13.46 -38.64
N ARG A 13 -4.80 13.24 -38.95
CA ARG A 13 -5.37 13.55 -40.26
C ARG A 13 -6.24 14.79 -40.15
N LYS A 14 -5.95 15.81 -40.95
CA LYS A 14 -6.75 17.03 -41.07
C LYS A 14 -6.88 17.36 -42.55
N TYR A 15 -8.10 17.57 -43.03
CA TYR A 15 -8.40 17.91 -44.43
C TYR A 15 -7.69 17.00 -45.46
N GLY A 16 -7.80 15.68 -45.29
CA GLY A 16 -7.21 14.69 -46.23
C GLY A 16 -5.69 14.57 -46.18
N LYS A 17 -4.96 15.47 -45.51
CA LYS A 17 -3.51 15.38 -45.32
C LYS A 17 -3.17 14.68 -44.01
N THR A 18 -2.18 13.78 -44.07
CA THR A 18 -1.66 13.05 -42.91
C THR A 18 -0.39 13.73 -42.40
N GLU A 19 -0.43 14.23 -41.17
CA GLU A 19 0.75 14.81 -40.50
C GLU A 19 1.25 13.85 -39.41
N ARG A 20 2.57 13.67 -39.36
CA ARG A 20 3.26 12.90 -38.32
C ARG A 20 4.11 13.88 -37.51
N ARG A 21 3.91 13.94 -36.19
CA ARG A 21 4.77 14.70 -35.28
C ARG A 21 5.35 13.82 -34.20
N ILE A 22 6.61 14.05 -33.87
CA ILE A 22 7.26 13.47 -32.70
C ILE A 22 6.76 14.25 -31.48
N VAL A 23 6.16 13.55 -30.52
CA VAL A 23 5.70 14.12 -29.25
C VAL A 23 6.37 13.38 -28.10
N LYS A 24 6.72 14.11 -27.04
CA LYS A 24 7.20 13.49 -25.78
C LYS A 24 6.18 12.47 -25.31
N ASP A 25 6.63 11.26 -24.97
CA ASP A 25 5.73 10.23 -24.45
C ASP A 25 5.52 10.41 -22.95
N HIS A 26 4.38 10.99 -22.58
CA HIS A 26 3.97 11.11 -21.17
C HIS A 26 3.43 9.81 -20.57
N ARG A 27 3.46 8.67 -21.30
CA ARG A 27 3.19 7.33 -20.75
C ARG A 27 4.40 6.74 -20.03
N THR A 28 5.25 7.60 -19.48
CA THR A 28 6.41 7.21 -18.67
C THR A 28 5.93 6.24 -17.57
N PRO A 29 6.60 5.10 -17.34
CA PRO A 29 6.30 4.23 -16.21
C PRO A 29 6.48 5.06 -14.94
N SER A 30 5.35 5.42 -14.29
CA SER A 30 5.30 6.01 -12.95
C SER A 30 6.49 6.94 -12.66
N GLN A 31 6.49 8.16 -13.23
CA GLN A 31 7.38 9.20 -12.74
C GLN A 31 7.11 9.36 -11.25
N VAL A 32 8.07 8.88 -10.47
CA VAL A 32 8.16 9.14 -9.04
C VAL A 32 8.17 10.65 -8.90
N ASN A 33 7.11 11.22 -8.31
CA ASN A 33 7.00 12.66 -8.21
C ASN A 33 8.08 13.17 -7.26
N VAL A 34 9.20 13.66 -7.80
CA VAL A 34 10.40 14.07 -7.05
C VAL A 34 10.05 15.12 -6.00
N LYS A 35 9.10 16.02 -6.29
CA LYS A 35 8.59 17.02 -5.33
C LYS A 35 7.89 16.43 -4.11
N GLU A 36 7.27 15.25 -4.24
CA GLU A 36 6.61 14.59 -3.10
C GLU A 36 7.63 13.97 -2.14
N ARG A 37 8.86 13.71 -2.60
CA ARG A 37 9.95 13.11 -1.81
C ARG A 37 10.97 14.12 -1.30
N GLU A 38 10.87 15.38 -1.72
CA GLU A 38 11.78 16.44 -1.31
C GLU A 38 11.70 16.63 0.22
N GLY A 39 12.84 16.47 0.90
CA GLY A 39 12.94 16.54 2.38
C GLY A 39 12.74 15.21 3.12
N TYR A 40 12.49 14.09 2.44
CA TYR A 40 12.31 12.77 3.06
C TYR A 40 13.46 11.83 2.72
N LYS A 41 13.78 10.89 3.61
CA LYS A 41 14.82 9.89 3.32
C LYS A 41 14.38 8.98 2.18
N MET A 42 15.37 8.50 1.42
CA MET A 42 15.12 7.52 0.37
C MET A 42 14.55 6.23 0.99
N PRO A 43 13.56 5.59 0.33
CA PRO A 43 13.05 4.30 0.76
C PRO A 43 14.16 3.25 0.85
N VAL A 44 14.23 2.53 1.98
CA VAL A 44 15.15 1.41 2.19
C VAL A 44 14.86 0.28 1.18
N VAL A 45 13.58 0.08 0.86
CA VAL A 45 13.11 -0.86 -0.16
C VAL A 45 12.30 -0.10 -1.21
N ASN A 46 12.42 -0.49 -2.48
CA ASN A 46 11.60 0.08 -3.55
C ASN A 46 10.11 -0.12 -3.23
N PRO A 47 9.31 0.96 -3.07
CA PRO A 47 7.89 0.81 -2.79
C PRO A 47 7.10 0.11 -3.92
N GLY A 48 7.72 0.01 -5.10
CA GLY A 48 7.23 -0.72 -6.26
C GLY A 48 7.30 -2.25 -6.16
N THR A 49 7.98 -2.81 -5.16
CA THR A 49 8.04 -4.26 -4.93
C THR A 49 6.64 -4.84 -4.72
N SER A 50 6.35 -6.00 -5.33
CA SER A 50 5.08 -6.71 -5.11
C SER A 50 5.08 -7.50 -3.81
N GLY A 51 3.91 -7.71 -3.23
CA GLY A 51 3.77 -8.57 -2.06
C GLY A 51 4.45 -8.02 -0.80
N GLU A 52 5.01 -8.94 -0.01
CA GLU A 52 5.66 -8.67 1.26
C GLU A 52 6.96 -7.87 1.09
N ILE A 53 7.35 -7.16 2.15
CA ILE A 53 8.63 -6.46 2.24
C ILE A 53 9.43 -7.08 3.38
N GLU A 54 10.67 -7.46 3.09
CA GLU A 54 11.58 -8.06 4.08
C GLU A 54 11.75 -7.13 5.30
N GLY A 55 11.70 -7.72 6.49
CA GLY A 55 11.76 -6.98 7.75
C GLY A 55 10.49 -6.21 8.12
N GLN A 56 9.42 -6.31 7.32
CA GLN A 56 8.15 -5.62 7.55
C GLN A 56 6.97 -6.60 7.70
N PRO A 57 6.94 -7.43 8.76
CA PRO A 57 5.87 -8.39 8.97
C PRO A 57 4.50 -7.71 9.19
N VAL A 58 3.43 -8.47 8.98
CA VAL A 58 2.08 -8.05 9.35
C VAL A 58 2.06 -7.63 10.82
N GLY A 59 1.48 -6.46 11.08
CA GLY A 59 1.45 -5.85 12.41
C GLY A 59 2.47 -4.71 12.60
N THR A 60 3.46 -4.54 11.71
CA THR A 60 4.42 -3.44 11.84
C THR A 60 3.74 -2.08 11.84
N ARG A 61 4.19 -1.21 12.76
CA ARG A 61 3.60 0.12 13.02
C ARG A 61 4.53 1.24 12.60
N TYR A 62 3.92 2.33 12.13
CA TYR A 62 4.59 3.52 11.66
C TYR A 62 3.93 4.75 12.26
N VAL A 63 4.71 5.64 12.86
CA VAL A 63 4.14 6.84 13.49
C VAL A 63 3.57 7.81 12.45
N TYR A 64 4.25 7.94 11.29
CA TYR A 64 3.91 8.90 10.24
C TYR A 64 3.94 8.27 8.85
N ARG A 65 3.24 8.91 7.89
CA ARG A 65 3.30 8.55 6.45
C ARG A 65 4.72 8.57 5.89
N ALA A 66 5.56 9.48 6.39
CA ALA A 66 6.98 9.54 6.04
C ALA A 66 7.70 8.21 6.32
N LEU A 67 7.44 7.59 7.48
CA LEU A 67 8.05 6.31 7.83
C LEU A 67 7.56 5.14 6.96
N LEU A 68 6.30 5.19 6.46
CA LEU A 68 5.84 4.22 5.46
C LEU A 68 6.61 4.36 4.13
N LEU A 69 6.92 5.59 3.73
CA LEU A 69 7.72 5.87 2.54
C LEU A 69 9.15 5.38 2.73
N GLU A 70 9.78 5.76 3.84
CA GLU A 70 11.15 5.36 4.17
C GLU A 70 11.30 3.84 4.29
N ALA A 71 10.31 3.12 4.82
CA ALA A 71 10.33 1.66 4.89
C ALA A 71 9.97 0.97 3.56
N GLY A 72 9.55 1.70 2.53
CA GLY A 72 9.10 1.11 1.26
C GLY A 72 7.67 0.56 1.28
N MET A 73 6.95 0.64 2.40
CA MET A 73 5.58 0.09 2.48
C MET A 73 4.59 0.84 1.58
N HIS A 74 4.76 2.15 1.43
CA HIS A 74 3.89 2.97 0.60
C HIS A 74 4.64 4.16 -0.01
N GLY A 75 4.65 4.24 -1.35
CA GLY A 75 5.52 5.18 -2.06
C GLY A 75 5.00 6.61 -2.23
N SER A 76 3.94 7.00 -1.52
CA SER A 76 3.33 8.34 -1.56
C SER A 76 3.06 8.85 -0.15
N ILE A 77 3.30 10.13 0.10
CA ILE A 77 3.02 10.75 1.40
C ILE A 77 1.56 11.20 1.49
N ARG A 78 0.97 11.59 0.35
CA ARG A 78 -0.40 12.14 0.31
C ARG A 78 -1.45 11.16 -0.20
N ARG A 79 -1.18 10.42 -1.28
CA ARG A 79 -2.21 9.64 -1.99
C ARG A 79 -2.57 8.37 -1.23
N GLY A 80 -3.83 7.96 -1.26
CA GLY A 80 -4.24 6.69 -0.65
C GLY A 80 -3.74 5.46 -1.41
N ILE A 81 -3.54 5.58 -2.73
CA ILE A 81 -3.19 4.46 -3.61
C ILE A 81 -1.82 4.73 -4.24
N TYR A 82 -0.86 3.83 -4.00
CA TYR A 82 0.44 3.86 -4.65
C TYR A 82 0.51 2.79 -5.75
N SER A 83 1.02 3.18 -6.91
CA SER A 83 1.17 2.31 -8.07
C SER A 83 2.59 2.37 -8.64
N PHE A 84 3.03 1.26 -9.21
CA PHE A 84 4.32 1.12 -9.88
C PHE A 84 4.16 0.22 -11.11
N GLY A 85 4.69 0.64 -12.26
CA GLY A 85 4.49 -0.10 -13.52
C GLY A 85 3.01 -0.21 -13.93
N GLY A 86 2.17 0.73 -13.50
CA GLY A 86 0.73 0.72 -13.79
C GLY A 86 -0.11 -0.26 -12.96
N ILE A 87 0.49 -0.95 -11.98
CA ILE A 87 -0.21 -1.87 -11.06
C ILE A 87 -0.19 -1.27 -9.66
N ALA A 88 -1.30 -1.36 -8.92
CA ALA A 88 -1.35 -0.92 -7.54
C ALA A 88 -0.45 -1.83 -6.68
N ARG A 89 0.35 -1.24 -5.77
CA ARG A 89 1.24 -1.98 -4.87
C ARG A 89 0.82 -1.88 -3.41
N SER A 90 0.27 -0.73 -3.03
CA SER A 90 -0.24 -0.55 -1.67
C SER A 90 -1.33 0.50 -1.58
N VAL A 91 -2.19 0.31 -0.59
CA VAL A 91 -3.28 1.22 -0.23
C VAL A 91 -3.20 1.59 1.24
N VAL A 92 -3.45 2.87 1.54
CA VAL A 92 -3.56 3.39 2.90
C VAL A 92 -5.02 3.75 3.16
N LEU A 93 -5.64 3.07 4.11
CA LEU A 93 -6.97 3.35 4.62
C LEU A 93 -6.82 4.29 5.83
N SER A 94 -7.20 5.55 5.68
CA SER A 94 -7.17 6.56 6.74
C SER A 94 -8.50 7.31 6.70
N ASP A 95 -8.44 8.62 6.53
CA ASP A 95 -9.55 9.57 6.45
C ASP A 95 -9.84 9.99 4.98
N GLY A 96 -11.03 10.55 4.75
CA GLY A 96 -11.40 11.26 3.52
C GLY A 96 -12.35 10.53 2.56
N TYR A 97 -12.76 9.29 2.87
CA TYR A 97 -13.79 8.55 2.13
C TYR A 97 -14.61 7.61 3.02
N GLU A 98 -14.80 7.99 4.28
CA GLU A 98 -15.46 7.19 5.31
C GLU A 98 -16.90 6.82 4.94
N GLU A 99 -17.61 7.70 4.23
CA GLU A 99 -18.96 7.46 3.77
C GLU A 99 -19.03 6.33 2.71
N PHE A 100 -17.93 6.12 1.97
CA PHE A 100 -17.83 5.13 0.90
C PHE A 100 -16.92 3.94 1.23
N ASN A 101 -16.10 4.02 2.26
CA ASN A 101 -15.31 2.89 2.73
C ASN A 101 -16.17 1.97 3.61
N LYS A 102 -15.95 0.65 3.55
CA LYS A 102 -16.45 -0.30 4.57
C LYS A 102 -15.33 -1.30 4.87
N ASP A 103 -14.89 -1.35 6.10
CA ASP A 103 -13.80 -2.22 6.54
C ASP A 103 -14.34 -3.31 7.47
N LYS A 104 -14.31 -4.56 6.98
CA LYS A 104 -14.69 -5.77 7.74
C LYS A 104 -13.46 -6.62 8.08
N GLY A 105 -12.27 -6.00 8.15
CA GLY A 105 -11.02 -6.71 8.40
C GLY A 105 -10.58 -7.41 7.13
N ASN A 106 -10.94 -8.70 6.99
CA ASN A 106 -10.53 -9.52 5.84
C ASN A 106 -11.19 -9.10 4.52
N LYS A 107 -12.30 -8.36 4.58
CA LYS A 107 -13.01 -7.84 3.39
C LYS A 107 -13.14 -6.34 3.49
N ILE A 108 -12.72 -5.64 2.44
CA ILE A 108 -12.72 -4.18 2.42
C ILE A 108 -13.42 -3.71 1.16
N ARG A 109 -14.36 -2.80 1.32
CA ARG A 109 -14.85 -1.97 0.24
C ARG A 109 -14.07 -0.67 0.28
N LEU A 110 -13.21 -0.48 -0.71
CA LEU A 110 -12.34 0.68 -0.87
C LEU A 110 -12.97 1.65 -1.88
N CYS A 111 -13.14 2.90 -1.48
CA CYS A 111 -13.45 3.99 -2.38
C CYS A 111 -12.21 4.39 -3.18
N SER A 112 -12.40 4.57 -4.49
CA SER A 112 -11.35 5.05 -5.37
C SER A 112 -11.00 6.52 -5.10
N GLU A 113 -9.89 7.01 -5.65
CA GLU A 113 -9.48 8.42 -5.49
C GLU A 113 -10.13 9.35 -6.53
N GLY A 114 -10.24 10.63 -6.17
CA GLY A 114 -10.55 11.71 -7.10
C GLY A 114 -11.97 12.25 -7.00
N GLY A 115 -12.16 13.40 -7.64
CA GLY A 115 -13.44 14.13 -7.67
C GLY A 115 -13.87 14.74 -6.32
N ARG A 116 -12.93 14.87 -5.36
CA ARG A 116 -13.15 15.56 -4.09
C ARG A 116 -12.96 17.07 -4.19
N SER A 117 -13.67 17.80 -3.33
CA SER A 117 -13.46 19.22 -3.04
C SER A 117 -12.05 19.49 -2.50
N LYS A 118 -11.62 20.76 -2.50
CA LYS A 118 -10.28 21.16 -2.02
C LYS A 118 -10.03 20.81 -0.55
N ASP A 119 -11.09 20.81 0.27
CA ASP A 119 -11.05 20.40 1.67
C ASP A 119 -11.17 18.88 1.89
N GLY A 120 -11.36 18.11 0.80
CA GLY A 120 -11.44 16.65 0.83
C GLY A 120 -12.77 16.09 1.35
N LYS A 121 -13.74 16.92 1.72
CA LYS A 121 -14.94 16.49 2.45
C LYS A 121 -16.11 16.06 1.57
N MET A 122 -16.20 16.56 0.35
CA MET A 122 -17.36 16.33 -0.52
C MET A 122 -16.93 15.83 -1.90
N GLN A 123 -17.76 14.98 -2.51
CA GLN A 123 -17.63 14.67 -3.93
C GLN A 123 -18.22 15.84 -4.74
N VAL A 124 -17.46 16.33 -5.72
CA VAL A 124 -17.82 17.48 -6.57
C VAL A 124 -17.67 17.17 -8.07
N LYS A 125 -17.19 15.97 -8.42
CA LYS A 125 -17.03 15.50 -9.80
C LYS A 125 -17.07 13.98 -9.84
N ASP A 126 -17.49 13.40 -10.95
CA ASP A 126 -17.34 11.97 -11.22
C ASP A 126 -15.89 11.49 -11.05
N GLN A 127 -15.74 10.33 -10.41
CA GLN A 127 -14.48 9.57 -10.40
C GLN A 127 -14.22 8.94 -11.76
N GLU A 128 -12.95 8.75 -12.11
CA GLU A 128 -12.52 8.18 -13.40
C GLU A 128 -11.50 7.06 -13.17
N TYR A 129 -11.42 6.08 -14.07
CA TYR A 129 -10.37 5.04 -14.05
C TYR A 129 -9.04 5.59 -14.58
N THR A 130 -8.47 6.54 -13.86
CA THR A 130 -7.15 7.13 -14.12
C THR A 130 -6.24 6.90 -12.92
N CYS A 131 -4.93 7.08 -13.09
CA CYS A 131 -3.94 7.03 -12.02
C CYS A 131 -4.09 5.79 -11.10
N GLY A 132 -4.34 5.99 -9.79
CA GLY A 132 -4.48 4.91 -8.81
C GLY A 132 -5.68 4.00 -9.08
N ASN A 133 -6.78 4.56 -9.58
CA ASN A 133 -7.99 3.80 -9.88
C ASN A 133 -7.75 2.82 -11.05
N LYS A 134 -7.03 3.29 -12.07
CA LYS A 134 -6.61 2.40 -13.16
C LYS A 134 -5.65 1.31 -12.67
N ALA A 135 -4.75 1.66 -11.76
CA ALA A 135 -3.79 0.72 -11.21
C ALA A 135 -4.44 -0.37 -10.33
N LEU A 136 -5.51 -0.04 -9.58
CA LEU A 136 -6.33 -1.02 -8.86
C LEU A 136 -7.08 -1.95 -9.83
N GLN A 137 -7.63 -1.39 -10.93
CA GLN A 137 -8.25 -2.20 -11.97
C GLN A 137 -7.25 -3.16 -12.64
N ASN A 138 -6.00 -2.72 -12.82
CA ASN A 138 -4.95 -3.58 -13.37
C ASN A 138 -4.54 -4.67 -12.37
N ALA A 139 -4.37 -4.33 -11.08
CA ALA A 139 -4.09 -5.32 -10.03
C ALA A 139 -5.20 -6.37 -9.91
N MET A 140 -6.47 -5.96 -10.05
CA MET A 140 -7.62 -6.87 -10.12
C MET A 140 -7.50 -7.86 -11.29
N ARG A 141 -7.11 -7.38 -12.47
CA ARG A 141 -6.99 -8.23 -13.67
C ARG A 141 -5.82 -9.18 -13.60
N SER A 142 -4.71 -8.78 -12.97
CA SER A 142 -3.52 -9.61 -12.83
C SER A 142 -3.54 -10.52 -11.60
N GLY A 143 -4.45 -10.30 -10.66
CA GLY A 143 -4.48 -11.02 -9.38
C GLY A 143 -3.30 -10.66 -8.45
N GLU A 144 -2.62 -9.55 -8.72
CA GLU A 144 -1.43 -9.15 -7.94
C GLU A 144 -1.85 -8.70 -6.53
N PRO A 145 -1.16 -9.18 -5.48
CA PRO A 145 -1.45 -8.77 -4.13
C PRO A 145 -1.04 -7.32 -3.89
N ILE A 146 -1.84 -6.61 -3.11
CA ILE A 146 -1.62 -5.25 -2.66
C ILE A 146 -1.48 -5.21 -1.14
N ARG A 147 -0.49 -4.44 -0.66
CA ARG A 147 -0.34 -4.19 0.78
C ARG A 147 -1.42 -3.26 1.28
N VAL A 148 -2.11 -3.63 2.35
CA VAL A 148 -3.09 -2.78 3.03
C VAL A 148 -2.50 -2.24 4.31
N ILE A 149 -2.53 -0.92 4.45
CA ILE A 149 -2.09 -0.20 5.65
C ILE A 149 -3.28 0.56 6.22
N ARG A 150 -3.59 0.36 7.51
CA ARG A 150 -4.64 1.09 8.22
C ARG A 150 -4.04 2.23 9.05
N GLY A 151 -4.59 3.42 8.93
CA GLY A 151 -4.23 4.61 9.71
C GLY A 151 -5.19 4.84 10.87
N TYR A 152 -4.72 5.52 11.91
CA TYR A 152 -5.47 5.75 13.15
C TYR A 152 -6.74 6.60 12.99
N LYS A 153 -6.83 7.39 11.92
CA LYS A 153 -8.01 8.20 11.62
C LYS A 153 -9.10 7.43 10.90
N LEU A 154 -8.82 6.19 10.48
CA LEU A 154 -9.83 5.35 9.85
C LEU A 154 -10.94 5.05 10.85
N ASN A 155 -12.18 5.38 10.48
CA ASN A 155 -13.36 5.03 11.27
C ASN A 155 -13.68 3.52 11.13
N SER A 156 -12.89 2.69 11.81
CA SER A 156 -12.97 1.23 11.76
C SER A 156 -12.45 0.63 13.06
N LYS A 157 -13.08 -0.45 13.56
CA LYS A 157 -12.59 -1.22 14.71
C LYS A 157 -11.23 -1.88 14.49
N TYR A 158 -10.81 -2.01 13.22
CA TYR A 158 -9.52 -2.56 12.82
C TYR A 158 -8.43 -1.49 12.73
N ALA A 159 -8.78 -0.19 12.83
CA ALA A 159 -7.81 0.88 12.83
C ALA A 159 -6.88 0.78 14.06
N PRO A 160 -5.59 1.09 13.92
CA PRO A 160 -4.71 1.19 15.08
C PRO A 160 -5.07 2.43 15.92
N ARG A 161 -4.80 2.39 17.23
CA ARG A 161 -5.02 3.54 18.13
C ARG A 161 -4.19 4.78 17.74
N ASN A 162 -3.02 4.58 17.16
CA ASN A 162 -2.11 5.63 16.73
C ASN A 162 -1.31 5.20 15.49
N GLY A 163 -0.87 6.19 14.72
CA GLY A 163 -0.05 5.99 13.53
C GLY A 163 -0.72 5.13 12.46
N PHE A 164 0.07 4.30 11.80
CA PHE A 164 -0.32 3.40 10.72
C PHE A 164 0.16 1.99 11.06
N ARG A 165 -0.56 0.98 10.58
CA ARG A 165 -0.19 -0.43 10.75
C ARG A 165 -0.34 -1.18 9.43
N TYR A 166 0.66 -1.97 9.07
CA TYR A 166 0.58 -2.90 7.95
C TYR A 166 -0.26 -4.12 8.34
N ASP A 167 -1.36 -4.37 7.64
CA ASP A 167 -2.32 -5.43 7.97
C ASP A 167 -2.36 -6.57 6.93
N GLY A 168 -1.30 -6.64 6.12
CA GLY A 168 -1.05 -7.73 5.18
C GLY A 168 -1.49 -7.47 3.75
N LEU A 169 -1.39 -8.54 2.97
CA LEU A 169 -1.71 -8.61 1.55
C LEU A 169 -3.18 -8.94 1.30
N TYR A 170 -3.73 -8.22 0.34
CA TYR A 170 -5.10 -8.37 -0.16
C TYR A 170 -5.05 -8.47 -1.68
N ILE A 171 -6.06 -9.10 -2.27
CA ILE A 171 -6.30 -9.06 -3.71
C ILE A 171 -7.57 -8.25 -3.99
N VAL A 172 -7.62 -7.62 -5.17
CA VAL A 172 -8.82 -6.94 -5.63
C VAL A 172 -9.69 -7.97 -6.35
N ILE A 173 -10.84 -8.30 -5.78
CA ILE A 173 -11.75 -9.34 -6.28
C ILE A 173 -12.87 -8.80 -7.17
N GLY A 174 -13.01 -7.48 -7.27
CA GLY A 174 -14.01 -6.86 -8.12
C GLY A 174 -14.07 -5.34 -7.95
N CYS A 175 -14.74 -4.68 -8.89
CA CYS A 175 -15.08 -3.26 -8.83
C CYS A 175 -16.51 -3.02 -9.29
N TYR A 176 -17.13 -1.96 -8.79
CA TYR A 176 -18.46 -1.53 -9.20
C TYR A 176 -18.63 -0.03 -8.95
N GLU A 177 -19.67 0.55 -9.53
CA GLU A 177 -19.94 1.98 -9.48
C GLU A 177 -21.26 2.26 -8.77
N ILE A 178 -21.30 3.37 -8.04
CA ILE A 178 -22.53 3.94 -7.48
C ILE A 178 -22.59 5.43 -7.82
N ARG A 179 -23.74 6.05 -7.58
CA ARG A 179 -23.84 7.51 -7.52
C ARG A 179 -23.99 7.95 -6.06
N ASP A 180 -23.32 9.03 -5.70
CA ASP A 180 -23.54 9.67 -4.39
C ASP A 180 -24.86 10.44 -4.35
N GLY A 181 -25.16 11.08 -3.21
CA GLY A 181 -26.37 11.89 -3.04
C GLY A 181 -26.46 13.09 -3.98
N ASN A 182 -25.33 13.55 -4.53
CA ASN A 182 -25.25 14.64 -5.51
C ASN A 182 -25.23 14.12 -6.96
N GLY A 183 -25.38 12.82 -7.17
CA GLY A 183 -25.38 12.19 -8.48
C GLY A 183 -24.00 11.95 -9.07
N TYR A 184 -22.90 12.22 -8.38
CA TYR A 184 -21.55 11.97 -8.89
C TYR A 184 -21.19 10.48 -8.84
N ARG A 185 -20.55 10.00 -9.89
CA ARG A 185 -20.05 8.62 -9.97
C ARG A 185 -18.94 8.38 -8.95
N ILE A 186 -19.10 7.34 -8.14
CA ILE A 186 -18.11 6.79 -7.21
C ILE A 186 -17.73 5.39 -7.66
N ILE A 187 -16.43 5.12 -7.80
CA ILE A 187 -15.89 3.80 -8.13
C ILE A 187 -15.49 3.13 -6.81
N LEU A 188 -15.94 1.90 -6.62
CA LEU A 188 -15.69 1.09 -5.43
C LEU A 188 -14.97 -0.20 -5.82
N PHE A 189 -13.95 -0.56 -5.05
CA PHE A 189 -13.21 -1.81 -5.19
C PHE A 189 -13.49 -2.72 -4.01
N LYS A 190 -13.62 -4.02 -4.27
CA LYS A 190 -13.73 -5.08 -3.27
C LYS A 190 -12.36 -5.73 -3.11
N LEU A 191 -11.82 -5.69 -1.90
CA LEU A 191 -10.56 -6.31 -1.54
C LEU A 191 -10.82 -7.47 -0.59
N GLU A 192 -10.08 -8.56 -0.77
CA GLU A 192 -10.11 -9.74 0.09
C GLU A 192 -8.70 -10.11 0.53
N ARG A 193 -8.53 -10.36 1.83
CA ARG A 193 -7.24 -10.68 2.43
C ARG A 193 -6.79 -12.08 2.02
N LEU A 194 -5.51 -12.21 1.70
CA LEU A 194 -4.92 -13.53 1.46
C LEU A 194 -4.89 -14.37 2.76
N PRO A 195 -5.12 -15.70 2.67
CA PRO A 195 -5.03 -16.60 3.82
C PRO A 195 -3.57 -16.78 4.28
N GLY A 196 -3.37 -17.43 5.44
CA GLY A 196 -2.04 -17.81 5.93
C GLY A 196 -1.19 -16.68 6.53
N GLN A 197 -1.76 -15.49 6.67
CA GLN A 197 -1.09 -14.34 7.29
C GLN A 197 -1.53 -14.18 8.74
N LEU A 198 -0.66 -13.60 9.56
CA LEU A 198 -0.95 -13.25 10.96
C LEU A 198 -2.31 -12.53 11.12
N PRO A 199 -3.04 -12.72 12.24
CA PRO A 199 -4.34 -12.11 12.44
C PRO A 199 -4.28 -10.57 12.39
N ILE A 200 -5.36 -9.94 11.93
CA ILE A 200 -5.49 -8.47 11.92
C ILE A 200 -5.66 -7.98 13.35
N GLY A 201 -4.82 -7.04 13.78
CA GLY A 201 -4.98 -6.39 15.09
C GLY A 201 -6.25 -5.52 15.16
N THR A 202 -6.94 -5.53 16.30
CA THR A 202 -8.07 -4.62 16.58
C THR A 202 -7.64 -3.47 17.48
N CYS A 203 -8.38 -2.37 17.46
CA CYS A 203 -8.09 -1.22 18.33
C CYS A 203 -8.14 -1.65 19.82
N GLY A 204 -7.05 -1.39 20.56
CA GLY A 204 -6.98 -1.64 22.01
C GLY A 204 -6.54 -3.05 22.44
N ALA A 205 -6.50 -4.04 21.55
CA ALA A 205 -5.90 -5.33 21.85
C ALA A 205 -4.37 -5.24 21.69
N PHE A 206 -3.64 -5.36 22.80
CA PHE A 206 -2.20 -5.52 22.76
C PHE A 206 -1.90 -6.88 22.12
N TRP A 207 -1.19 -6.87 21.00
CA TRP A 207 -0.91 -8.07 20.24
C TRP A 207 0.33 -8.74 20.83
N PHE A 208 0.20 -9.97 21.32
CA PHE A 208 1.34 -10.84 21.52
C PHE A 208 1.61 -11.52 20.17
N TYR A 209 2.85 -11.41 19.66
CA TYR A 209 3.30 -12.39 18.69
C TYR A 209 3.13 -13.76 19.35
N PRO A 210 2.49 -14.75 18.70
CA PRO A 210 2.61 -16.11 19.21
C PRO A 210 4.11 -16.37 19.33
N GLU A 211 4.57 -16.75 20.54
CA GLU A 211 5.93 -17.23 20.72
C GLU A 211 6.13 -18.28 19.64
N ALA A 212 7.01 -17.98 18.69
CA ALA A 212 7.42 -18.98 17.72
C ALA A 212 7.87 -20.16 18.58
N GLU A 213 7.20 -21.30 18.45
CA GLU A 213 7.56 -22.59 19.03
C GLU A 213 9.08 -22.70 18.94
N ALA A 214 9.75 -22.32 20.03
CA ALA A 214 11.18 -22.36 20.12
C ALA A 214 11.48 -23.84 20.28
N SER A 215 11.67 -24.52 19.16
CA SER A 215 12.30 -25.82 19.10
C SER A 215 13.77 -25.68 19.51
N SER A 216 14.01 -25.32 20.76
CA SER A 216 15.31 -25.43 21.40
C SER A 216 15.46 -26.81 22.03
N SER A 217 15.33 -27.86 21.22
CA SER A 217 15.98 -29.13 21.54
C SER A 217 17.41 -29.05 20.99
N MET A 218 18.29 -28.32 21.68
CA MET A 218 19.73 -28.45 21.45
C MET A 218 20.23 -29.60 22.34
N PRO A 219 20.95 -30.60 21.79
CA PRO A 219 21.44 -31.73 22.55
C PRO A 219 22.51 -31.28 23.55
N SER A 220 22.43 -31.79 24.78
CA SER A 220 23.41 -31.54 25.84
C SER A 220 24.76 -32.15 25.48
N HIS A 221 25.67 -31.35 24.95
CA HIS A 221 27.10 -31.72 24.93
C HIS A 221 27.73 -31.35 26.28
N THR A 222 27.98 -32.38 27.07
CA THR A 222 28.79 -32.35 28.28
C THR A 222 30.22 -31.94 27.96
N LEU A 223 30.77 -30.97 28.69
CA LEU A 223 32.22 -30.76 28.80
C LEU A 223 32.67 -31.19 30.21
N PRO A 224 33.79 -31.93 30.35
CA PRO A 224 34.23 -32.47 31.62
C PRO A 224 34.96 -31.39 32.44
N LEU A 225 34.49 -31.14 33.65
CA LEU A 225 35.20 -30.32 34.63
C LEU A 225 36.14 -31.22 35.45
N GLY A 226 37.43 -31.06 35.18
CA GLY A 226 38.52 -31.67 35.93
C GLY A 226 38.65 -31.10 37.35
N ARG A 227 39.03 -32.01 38.25
CA ARG A 227 39.56 -31.82 39.62
C ARG A 227 40.38 -30.55 39.81
N GLN A 228 40.13 -29.86 40.92
CA GLN A 228 41.12 -29.71 42.00
C GLN A 228 40.42 -29.41 43.33
N GLN A 229 40.67 -30.29 44.30
CA GLN A 229 40.21 -30.23 45.68
C GLN A 229 41.36 -29.62 46.50
N ILE A 230 41.14 -28.48 47.13
CA ILE A 230 42.04 -27.91 48.13
C ILE A 230 41.40 -28.20 49.49
N SER A 231 42.10 -28.95 50.32
CA SER A 231 41.76 -29.18 51.72
C SER A 231 42.06 -27.93 52.55
N MET A 232 41.25 -27.68 53.58
CA MET A 232 41.71 -27.11 54.85
C MET A 232 40.67 -27.37 55.95
N ASN A 233 41.19 -28.00 57.02
CA ASN A 233 40.66 -28.28 58.36
C ASN A 233 39.53 -29.30 58.52
#